data_AF-A0AA40DHC3-F1
#
_entry.id   AF-A0AA40DHC3-F1
#
_cell.length_a   1.000
_cell.length_b   1.000
_cell.length_c   1.000
_cell.angle_alpha   90.00
_cell.angle_beta   90.00
_cell.angle_gamma   90.00
#
_symmetry.space_group_name_H-M   'P 1'
#
loop_
_entity.id
_entity.type
_entity.pdbx_description
1 polymer ?
#
loop_
_entity_poly.entity_id
_entity_poly.type
_entity_poly.pdbx_seq_one_letter_code
_entity_poly.pdbx_strand_id
1 'polypeptide(L)' 'CSKCISTAKQHKRYHSKRYECPVHGCGKRFSLRLDLSRHLQTVKHGGKRTIQCQWCRKGFTRKDNYRRHLKTA' A
#
# COMPACT_ATOMS: atom_id res chain seq x y z
N CYS A 1 -19.63 7.99 10.71
CA CYS A 1 -19.32 6.74 9.97
C CYS A 1 -19.62 5.56 10.89
N SER A 2 -20.77 4.91 10.75
CA SER A 2 -21.21 3.87 11.69
C SER A 2 -20.63 2.47 11.40
N LYS A 3 -19.84 2.33 10.33
CA LYS A 3 -19.22 1.06 9.89
C LYS A 3 -17.69 1.03 10.06
N CYS A 4 -17.11 2.05 10.69
CA CYS A 4 -15.67 2.19 10.84
C CYS A 4 -15.20 1.58 12.17
N ILE A 5 -14.46 0.47 12.15
CA ILE A 5 -13.94 -0.24 13.36
C ILE A 5 -12.67 0.46 13.94
N SER A 6 -12.25 1.57 13.35
CA SER A 6 -11.04 2.31 13.75
C SER A 6 -11.30 3.21 14.95
N THR A 7 -10.28 3.38 15.80
CA THR A 7 -10.35 4.31 16.95
C THR A 7 -10.68 5.74 16.48
N ALA A 8 -11.37 6.53 17.31
CA ALA A 8 -11.82 7.88 16.94
C ALA A 8 -10.67 8.78 16.41
N LYS A 9 -9.46 8.65 16.97
CA LYS A 9 -8.25 9.36 16.52
C LYS A 9 -7.79 8.93 15.12
N GLN A 10 -7.89 7.64 14.81
CA GLN A 10 -7.53 7.11 13.49
C GLN A 10 -8.64 7.39 12.46
N HIS A 11 -9.90 7.33 12.86
CA HIS A 11 -11.06 7.65 12.03
C HIS A 11 -10.99 9.09 11.46
N LYS A 12 -10.64 10.07 12.29
CA LYS A 12 -10.48 11.47 11.85
C LYS A 12 -9.41 11.63 10.75
N ARG A 13 -8.36 10.80 10.76
CA ARG A 13 -7.31 10.82 9.72
C ARG A 13 -7.81 10.31 8.38
N TYR A 14 -8.79 9.40 8.37
CA TYR A 14 -9.38 8.92 7.13
C TYR A 14 -9.98 10.05 6.30
N HIS A 15 -10.76 10.91 6.97
CA HIS A 15 -11.35 12.11 6.37
C HIS A 15 -10.33 13.18 6.01
N SER A 16 -9.16 13.16 6.66
CA SER A 16 -8.07 14.10 6.42
C SER A 16 -6.93 13.40 5.68
N LYS A 17 -7.10 13.15 4.38
CA LYS A 17 -6.04 12.64 3.49
C LYS A 17 -4.96 13.71 3.27
N ARG A 18 -4.05 13.83 4.25
CA ARG A 18 -2.99 14.84 4.31
C ARG A 18 -1.73 14.48 3.55
N TYR A 19 -1.48 13.19 3.30
CA TYR A 19 -0.22 12.74 2.72
C TYR A 19 -0.38 12.52 1.22
N GLU A 20 0.17 13.41 0.40
CA GLU A 20 0.12 13.31 -1.06
C GLU A 20 1.38 12.68 -1.63
N CYS A 21 1.24 11.97 -2.74
CA CYS A 21 2.38 11.46 -3.50
C CYS A 21 3.12 12.62 -4.16
N PRO A 22 4.42 12.83 -3.89
CA PRO A 22 5.20 13.93 -4.47
C PRO A 22 5.49 13.76 -5.96
N VAL A 23 5.11 12.63 -6.57
CA VAL A 23 5.40 12.36 -7.98
C VAL A 23 4.40 13.05 -8.89
N HIS A 24 4.92 13.87 -9.79
CA HIS A 24 4.15 14.61 -10.78
C HIS A 24 3.28 13.65 -11.62
N GLY A 25 2.00 13.96 -11.76
CA GLY A 25 1.03 13.12 -12.47
C GLY A 25 0.43 11.94 -11.68
N CYS A 26 0.85 11.69 -10.42
CA CYS A 26 0.25 10.63 -9.62
C CYS A 26 -1.04 11.04 -8.90
N GLY A 27 -1.06 12.22 -8.27
CA GLY A 27 -2.24 12.79 -7.58
C GLY A 27 -2.81 11.97 -6.41
N LYS A 28 -2.15 10.88 -6.00
CA LYS A 28 -2.67 9.99 -4.94
C LYS A 28 -2.47 10.57 -3.55
N ARG A 29 -3.51 10.49 -2.71
CA ARG A 29 -3.52 10.98 -1.34
C ARG A 29 -3.87 9.88 -0.34
N PHE A 30 -3.22 9.94 0.82
CA PHE A 30 -3.29 8.95 1.87
C PHE A 30 -3.57 9.60 3.22
N SER A 31 -4.26 8.84 4.07
CA SER A 31 -4.62 9.24 5.44
C SER A 31 -3.49 9.01 6.44
N LEU A 32 -2.56 8.10 6.12
CA LEU A 32 -1.42 7.75 6.97
C LEU A 32 -0.10 7.84 6.19
N ARG A 33 0.96 8.25 6.88
CA ARG A 33 2.33 8.31 6.32
C ARG A 33 2.85 6.93 5.89
N LEU A 34 2.50 5.88 6.66
CA LEU A 34 2.85 4.50 6.33
C LEU A 34 2.23 4.05 4.99
N ASP A 35 1.01 4.50 4.69
CA ASP A 35 0.34 4.18 3.43
C ASP A 35 0.99 4.89 2.24
N LEU A 36 1.38 6.16 2.39
CA LEU A 36 2.16 6.89 1.39
C LEU A 36 3.52 6.22 1.17
N SER A 37 4.24 5.88 2.24
CA SER A 37 5.54 5.20 2.14
C SER A 37 5.44 3.86 1.41
N ARG A 38 4.43 3.04 1.77
CA ARG A 38 4.13 1.80 1.08
C ARG A 38 3.75 2.04 -0.38
N HIS A 39 2.97 3.08 -0.67
CA HIS A 39 2.65 3.44 -2.05
C HIS A 39 3.91 3.75 -2.84
N LEU A 40 4.80 4.60 -2.33
CA LEU A 40 6.06 4.95 -3.01
C LEU A 40 6.99 3.75 -3.21
N GLN A 41 6.93 2.76 -2.31
CA GLN A 41 7.74 1.55 -2.42
C GLN A 41 7.15 0.51 -3.38
N THR A 42 5.81 0.47 -3.52
CA THR A 42 5.09 -0.55 -4.30
C THR A 42 4.71 -0.08 -5.70
N VAL A 43 4.35 1.20 -5.83
CA VAL A 43 4.15 1.88 -7.10
C VAL A 43 5.50 2.43 -7.49
N LYS A 44 6.06 1.90 -8.56
CA LYS A 44 7.35 2.32 -9.03
C LYS A 44 7.09 3.27 -10.19
N HIS A 45 7.39 4.55 -9.94
CA HIS A 45 7.22 5.65 -10.89
C HIS A 45 8.23 5.60 -12.06
N GLY A 46 8.91 4.45 -12.26
CA GLY A 46 9.95 4.19 -13.26
C GLY A 46 10.33 2.69 -13.40
N GLY A 47 9.35 1.76 -13.42
CA GLY A 47 9.54 0.31 -13.71
C GLY A 47 8.77 -0.61 -12.72
N LYS A 48 9.08 -1.90 -12.53
CA LYS A 48 8.52 -2.73 -11.40
C LYS A 48 9.63 -3.36 -10.53
N ARG A 49 9.42 -3.50 -9.22
CA ARG A 49 10.26 -4.33 -8.32
C ARG A 49 9.32 -5.29 -7.60
N THR A 50 9.16 -6.47 -8.18
CA THR A 50 8.29 -7.53 -7.66
C THR A 50 9.14 -8.59 -6.99
N ILE A 51 8.66 -9.13 -5.87
CA ILE A 51 9.16 -10.37 -5.28
C ILE A 51 8.51 -11.51 -6.07
N GLN A 52 9.30 -12.37 -6.68
CA GLN A 52 8.79 -13.45 -7.51
C GLN A 52 8.78 -14.76 -6.71
N CYS A 53 7.65 -15.48 -6.77
CA CYS A 53 7.60 -16.85 -6.26
C CYS A 53 8.43 -17.77 -7.15
N GLN A 54 9.31 -18.58 -6.56
CA GLN A 54 10.19 -19.46 -7.33
C GLN A 54 9.42 -20.62 -7.97
N TRP A 55 8.34 -21.09 -7.34
CA TRP A 55 7.57 -22.25 -7.82
C TRP A 55 6.57 -21.89 -8.93
N CYS A 56 5.83 -20.79 -8.79
CA CYS A 56 4.80 -20.40 -9.77
C CYS A 56 5.15 -19.15 -10.59
N ARG A 57 6.32 -18.54 -10.37
CA ARG A 57 6.81 -17.31 -11.03
C ARG A 57 5.89 -16.09 -10.88
N LYS A 58 4.87 -16.15 -10.02
CA LYS A 58 3.97 -15.03 -9.74
C LYS A 58 4.72 -13.91 -9.02
N GLY A 59 4.59 -12.68 -9.54
CA GLY A 59 5.22 -11.49 -8.99
C GLY A 59 4.31 -10.77 -7.98
N PHE A 60 4.87 -10.36 -6.85
CA PHE A 60 4.19 -9.63 -5.79
C PHE A 60 4.88 -8.31 -5.51
N THR A 61 4.15 -7.20 -5.46
CA THR A 61 4.71 -5.89 -5.10
C THR A 61 4.93 -5.73 -3.59
N ARG A 62 4.33 -6.59 -2.77
CA ARG A 62 4.35 -6.50 -1.31
C ARG A 62 4.78 -7.81 -0.66
N LYS A 63 5.65 -7.72 0.36
CA LYS A 63 6.19 -8.85 1.10
C LYS A 63 5.12 -9.62 1.89
N ASP A 64 4.14 -8.93 2.47
CA ASP A 64 3.05 -9.58 3.20
C ASP A 64 2.13 -10.39 2.28
N ASN A 65 1.87 -9.89 1.07
CA ASN A 65 1.14 -10.64 0.05
C ASN A 65 1.91 -11.88 -0.41
N TYR A 66 3.22 -11.74 -0.65
CA TYR A 66 4.09 -12.88 -0.98
C TYR A 66 4.08 -13.93 0.14
N ARG A 67 4.26 -13.50 1.40
CA ARG A 67 4.27 -14.42 2.55
C ARG A 67 2.93 -15.12 2.75
N ARG A 68 1.81 -14.42 2.52
CA ARG A 68 0.48 -15.05 2.54
C ARG A 68 0.35 -16.08 1.42
N HIS A 69 0.79 -15.74 0.20
CA HIS A 69 0.80 -16.68 -0.91
C HIS A 69 1.55 -17.96 -0.56
N LEU A 70 2.75 -17.87 0.02
CA LEU A 70 3.54 -19.04 0.45
C LEU A 70 2.90 -19.89 1.56
N LYS A 71 1.93 -19.34 2.31
CA LYS A 71 1.22 -20.08 3.36
C LYS A 71 -0.01 -20.82 2.84
N THR A 72 -0.51 -20.44 1.68
CA THR A 72 -1.77 -20.95 1.11
C THR A 72 -1.60 -21.66 -0.23
N ALA A 73 -0.43 -21.54 -0.85
CA ALA A 73 -0.06 -22.22 -2.09
C ALA A 73 0.89 -23.37 -1.77
#